data_AF-A0A6H2NJQ9-F1
#
_entry.id   AF-A0A6H2NJQ9-F1
#
_cell.length_a   1.000
_cell.length_b   1.000
_cell.length_c   1.000
_cell.angle_alpha   90.00
_cell.angle_beta   90.00
_cell.angle_gamma   90.00
#
_symmetry.space_group_name_H-M   'P 1'
#
loop_
_entity.id
_entity.type
_entity.pdbx_description
1 polymer ?
#
loop_
_entity_poly.entity_id
_entity_poly.type
_entity_poly.pdbx_seq_one_letter_code
_entity_poly.pdbx_strand_id
1 'polypeptide(L)'
;MLLSRPWCLAGLLAPWLPLVPTLAQITPDATLGTEASLVSPGVEVRGTVADLIEGGAVRGSNLFHSFLEFNVDAEQRLYFANPTGIEAILSRVTGGNPSNIFGTLGVDGAADLFLINPNGLVFGEDAVLDVQGSFYASTAEAFPLGDGVYSATEPEQSSLLTV
;
A
#
# COMPACT_ATOMS: atom_id res chain seq x y z
N MET A 1 1.79 68.86 33.37
CA MET A 1 1.17 67.57 33.00
C MET A 1 1.41 67.34 31.53
N LEU A 2 2.22 66.34 31.15
CA LEU A 2 2.26 65.67 29.85
C LEU A 2 3.32 64.55 29.97
N LEU A 3 2.88 63.30 30.19
CA LEU A 3 3.72 62.11 30.18
C LEU A 3 3.78 61.56 28.75
N SER A 4 4.99 61.36 28.22
CA SER A 4 5.25 60.56 27.01
C SER A 4 5.35 59.08 27.39
N ARG A 5 4.65 58.21 26.66
CA ARG A 5 4.66 56.74 26.84
C ARG A 5 5.70 56.12 25.89
N PRO A 6 6.53 55.15 26.33
CA PRO A 6 7.44 54.44 25.43
C PRO A 6 6.74 53.28 24.73
N TRP A 7 7.19 52.97 23.51
CA TRP A 7 6.74 51.87 22.67
C TRP A 7 7.42 50.55 23.08
N CYS A 8 6.63 49.48 23.26
CA CYS A 8 7.14 48.11 23.37
C CYS A 8 7.14 47.46 21.98
N LEU A 9 8.32 47.09 21.47
CA LEU A 9 8.43 46.11 20.39
C LEU A 9 8.21 44.71 20.97
N ALA A 10 7.14 44.03 20.55
CA ALA A 10 6.94 42.62 20.82
C ALA A 10 7.54 41.81 19.66
N GLY A 11 8.61 41.04 19.93
CA GLY A 11 9.17 40.08 18.99
C GLY A 11 8.25 38.84 18.89
N LEU A 12 7.84 38.49 17.67
CA LEU A 12 7.14 37.23 17.40
C LEU A 12 8.14 36.07 17.44
N LEU A 13 8.01 35.21 18.46
CA LEU A 13 8.60 33.87 18.48
C LEU A 13 7.72 32.95 17.63
N ALA A 14 8.22 32.50 16.48
CA ALA A 14 7.53 31.47 15.69
C ALA A 14 7.68 30.10 16.40
N PRO A 15 6.58 29.38 16.68
CA PRO A 15 6.66 28.08 17.34
C PRO A 15 7.17 27.03 16.36
N TRP A 16 8.13 26.24 16.81
CA TRP A 16 8.58 25.04 16.10
C TRP A 16 7.53 23.95 16.31
N LEU A 17 6.72 23.68 15.29
CA LEU A 17 5.79 22.54 15.30
C LEU A 17 6.59 21.25 15.02
N PRO A 18 6.57 20.26 15.94
CA PRO A 18 7.10 18.95 15.62
C PRO A 18 6.23 18.30 14.54
N LEU A 19 6.86 17.81 13.47
CA LEU A 19 6.19 16.92 12.52
C LEU A 19 5.85 15.63 13.25
N VAL A 20 4.55 15.38 13.43
CA VAL A 20 4.08 14.08 13.89
C VAL A 20 4.31 13.10 12.73
N PRO A 21 5.06 12.00 12.91
CA PRO A 21 5.15 10.99 11.87
C PRO A 21 3.74 10.47 11.58
N THR A 22 3.32 10.58 10.33
CA THR A 22 2.11 9.91 9.85
C THR A 22 2.29 8.39 10.04
N LEU A 23 1.28 7.70 10.56
CA LEU A 23 1.31 6.24 10.60
C LEU A 23 1.41 5.75 9.14
N ALA A 24 2.30 4.80 8.89
CA ALA A 24 2.46 4.23 7.55
C ALA A 24 1.10 3.72 7.06
N GLN A 25 0.63 4.27 5.94
CA GLN A 25 -0.68 3.95 5.36
C GLN A 25 -0.76 2.57 4.71
N ILE A 26 0.40 1.93 4.57
CA ILE A 26 0.58 0.59 4.07
C ILE A 26 1.34 -0.17 5.16
N THR A 27 0.72 -1.18 5.71
CA THR A 27 1.30 -2.00 6.78
C THR A 27 1.19 -3.45 6.36
N PRO A 28 2.29 -4.12 6.00
CA PRO A 28 2.32 -5.57 5.83
C PRO A 28 1.85 -6.28 7.11
N ASP A 29 1.15 -7.41 6.94
CA ASP A 29 0.89 -8.31 8.06
C ASP A 29 1.95 -9.43 8.14
N ALA A 30 1.84 -10.29 9.17
CA ALA A 30 2.77 -11.38 9.40
C ALA A 30 2.27 -12.74 8.88
N THR A 31 1.15 -12.78 8.14
CA THR A 31 0.44 -14.03 7.81
C THR A 31 1.13 -14.85 6.72
N LEU A 32 2.12 -14.27 6.02
CA LEU A 32 3.02 -14.95 5.10
C LEU A 32 4.33 -15.43 5.76
N GLY A 33 4.49 -15.23 7.08
CA GLY A 33 5.65 -15.69 7.83
C GLY A 33 6.96 -15.08 7.32
N THR A 34 7.93 -15.94 6.97
CA THR A 34 9.24 -15.50 6.45
C THR A 34 9.18 -14.93 5.03
N GLU A 35 8.07 -15.11 4.32
CA GLU A 35 7.81 -14.58 2.98
C GLU A 35 6.94 -13.31 3.07
N ALA A 36 7.10 -12.53 4.14
CA ALA A 36 6.33 -11.31 4.37
C ALA A 36 6.46 -10.30 3.22
N SER A 37 5.42 -9.48 3.06
CA SER A 37 5.50 -8.32 2.17
C SER A 37 6.38 -7.25 2.82
N LEU A 38 7.15 -6.55 1.99
CA LEU A 38 8.07 -5.51 2.41
C LEU A 38 7.72 -4.22 1.70
N VAL A 39 7.87 -3.08 2.39
CA VAL A 39 7.68 -1.75 1.82
C VAL A 39 9.01 -1.02 1.88
N SER A 40 9.54 -0.68 0.71
CA SER A 40 10.79 0.07 0.51
C SER A 40 10.43 1.49 0.08
N PRO A 41 10.32 2.46 1.02
CA PRO A 41 9.90 3.81 0.69
C PRO A 41 11.00 4.62 0.02
N GLY A 42 10.59 5.56 -0.83
CA GLY A 42 11.49 6.58 -1.38
C GLY A 42 12.54 6.06 -2.38
N VAL A 43 12.27 4.94 -3.06
CA VAL A 43 13.15 4.36 -4.07
C VAL A 43 12.81 4.90 -5.47
N GLU A 44 13.76 4.81 -6.40
CA GLU A 44 13.52 5.24 -7.78
C GLU A 44 12.79 4.14 -8.57
N VAL A 45 11.56 4.41 -8.99
CA VAL A 45 10.75 3.52 -9.85
C VAL A 45 10.37 4.26 -11.12
N ARG A 46 10.86 3.74 -12.26
CA ARG A 46 10.64 4.34 -13.59
C ARG A 46 11.10 5.81 -13.67
N GLY A 47 12.23 6.12 -13.04
CA GLY A 47 12.88 7.44 -13.10
C GLY A 47 12.32 8.49 -12.15
N THR A 48 11.35 8.14 -11.29
CA THR A 48 10.77 9.04 -10.28
C THR A 48 10.62 8.31 -8.96
N VAL A 49 10.68 9.03 -7.84
CA VAL A 49 10.54 8.45 -6.49
C VAL A 49 9.17 7.81 -6.29
N ALA A 50 9.15 6.64 -5.64
CA ALA A 50 7.96 5.90 -5.25
C ALA A 50 8.25 5.01 -4.03
N ASP A 51 7.19 4.49 -3.43
CA ASP A 51 7.27 3.36 -2.52
C ASP A 51 7.17 2.07 -3.35
N LEU A 52 8.05 1.11 -3.05
CA LEU A 52 8.09 -0.18 -3.74
C LEU A 52 7.70 -1.30 -2.77
N ILE A 53 6.74 -2.12 -3.19
CA ILE A 53 6.37 -3.34 -2.50
C ILE A 53 7.22 -4.49 -3.03
N GLU A 54 7.93 -5.14 -2.12
CA GLU A 54 8.84 -6.25 -2.40
C GLU A 54 8.54 -7.44 -1.46
N GLY A 55 9.36 -8.49 -1.55
CA GLY A 55 9.15 -9.72 -0.78
C GLY A 55 7.95 -10.51 -1.30
N GLY A 56 7.13 -11.03 -0.38
CA GLY A 56 5.97 -11.85 -0.71
C GLY A 56 6.30 -13.32 -0.96
N ALA A 57 5.26 -14.16 -0.99
CA ALA A 57 5.38 -15.60 -1.21
C ALA A 57 5.22 -15.93 -2.69
N VAL A 58 6.17 -16.64 -3.28
CA VAL A 58 6.11 -17.02 -4.71
C VAL A 58 5.68 -18.47 -4.84
N ARG A 59 4.68 -18.74 -5.69
CA ARG A 59 4.26 -20.11 -6.06
C ARG A 59 3.96 -20.16 -7.56
N GLY A 60 4.84 -20.81 -8.33
CA GLY A 60 4.77 -20.76 -9.79
C GLY A 60 4.93 -19.32 -10.31
N SER A 61 4.03 -18.90 -11.19
CA SER A 61 3.98 -17.51 -11.71
C SER A 61 3.14 -16.55 -10.85
N ASN A 62 2.70 -16.99 -9.67
CA ASN A 62 1.94 -16.16 -8.72
C ASN A 62 2.85 -15.61 -7.61
N LEU A 63 2.71 -14.33 -7.30
CA LEU A 63 3.32 -13.65 -6.16
C LEU A 63 2.22 -13.19 -5.21
N PHE A 64 2.30 -13.59 -3.94
CA PHE A 64 1.30 -13.29 -2.92
C PHE A 64 1.79 -12.21 -1.96
N HIS A 65 0.95 -11.20 -1.72
CA HIS A 65 1.18 -10.15 -0.73
C HIS A 65 0.02 -10.02 0.25
N SER A 66 0.35 -9.69 1.50
CA SER A 66 -0.62 -9.57 2.58
C SER A 66 -0.37 -8.32 3.41
N PHE A 67 -1.44 -7.55 3.61
CA PHE A 67 -1.38 -6.27 4.30
C PHE A 67 -2.44 -6.22 5.40
N LEU A 68 -2.08 -5.66 6.55
CA LEU A 68 -3.04 -5.22 7.53
C LEU A 68 -3.76 -3.95 7.05
N GLU A 69 -3.01 -2.99 6.52
CA GLU A 69 -3.52 -1.73 5.97
C GLU A 69 -2.95 -1.50 4.58
N PHE A 70 -3.77 -1.04 3.65
CA PHE A 70 -3.34 -0.74 2.28
C PHE A 70 -4.09 0.48 1.74
N ASN A 71 -3.45 1.64 1.81
CA ASN A 71 -3.93 2.88 1.21
C ASN A 71 -2.81 3.52 0.38
N VAL A 72 -3.20 4.33 -0.60
CA VAL A 72 -2.28 5.13 -1.42
C VAL A 72 -2.74 6.57 -1.32
N ASP A 73 -1.97 7.41 -0.62
CA ASP A 73 -2.27 8.82 -0.44
C ASP A 73 -2.27 9.59 -1.76
N ALA A 74 -2.96 10.72 -1.78
CA ALA A 74 -2.83 11.68 -2.88
C ALA A 74 -1.35 12.05 -3.08
N GLU A 75 -0.93 12.16 -4.34
CA GLU A 75 0.47 12.41 -4.75
C GLU A 75 1.46 11.26 -4.43
N GLN A 76 1.07 10.25 -3.65
CA GLN A 76 1.89 9.06 -3.43
C GLN A 76 1.95 8.21 -4.70
N ARG A 77 3.12 7.62 -4.92
CA ARG A 77 3.34 6.59 -5.93
C ARG A 77 3.70 5.29 -5.22
N LEU A 78 2.92 4.25 -5.45
CA LEU A 78 3.14 2.91 -4.92
C LEU A 78 3.21 1.92 -6.07
N TYR A 79 4.28 1.13 -6.12
CA TYR A 79 4.44 0.08 -7.13
C TYR A 79 4.66 -1.28 -6.47
N PHE A 80 4.08 -2.33 -7.03
CA PHE A 80 4.52 -3.70 -6.79
C PHE A 80 5.72 -4.02 -7.66
N ALA A 81 6.79 -4.55 -7.07
CA ALA A 81 7.89 -5.12 -7.84
C ALA A 81 7.38 -6.32 -8.65
N ASN A 82 7.89 -6.48 -9.87
CA ASN A 82 7.60 -7.63 -10.72
C ASN A 82 8.89 -8.45 -10.95
N PRO A 83 9.23 -9.39 -10.05
CA PRO A 83 10.32 -10.33 -10.30
C PRO A 83 10.12 -11.11 -11.61
N THR A 84 11.21 -11.57 -12.21
CA THR A 84 11.16 -12.37 -13.44
C THR A 84 10.33 -13.63 -13.26
N GLY A 85 9.42 -13.89 -14.19
CA GLY A 85 8.56 -15.08 -14.20
C GLY A 85 7.25 -14.94 -13.40
N ILE A 86 7.01 -13.80 -12.75
CA ILE A 86 5.73 -13.49 -12.12
C ILE A 86 4.77 -12.90 -13.15
N GLU A 87 3.62 -13.54 -13.30
CA GLU A 87 2.53 -13.15 -14.21
C GLU A 87 1.34 -12.58 -13.44
N ALA A 88 1.13 -12.98 -12.18
CA ALA A 88 0.05 -12.47 -11.35
C ALA A 88 0.52 -12.13 -9.93
N ILE A 89 0.12 -10.97 -9.46
CA ILE A 89 0.36 -10.47 -8.11
C ILE A 89 -0.97 -10.47 -7.36
N LEU A 90 -1.11 -11.34 -6.36
CA LEU A 90 -2.32 -11.53 -5.56
C LEU A 90 -2.14 -10.89 -4.19
N SER A 91 -2.80 -9.76 -3.99
CA SER A 91 -2.70 -8.93 -2.80
C SER A 91 -4.00 -8.99 -2.00
N ARG A 92 -3.91 -9.20 -0.69
CA ARG A 92 -5.05 -9.15 0.22
C ARG A 92 -4.85 -8.14 1.34
N VAL A 93 -5.95 -7.56 1.82
CA VAL A 93 -6.02 -6.77 3.04
C VAL A 93 -6.76 -7.54 4.12
N THR A 94 -6.09 -7.78 5.25
CA THR A 94 -6.59 -8.57 6.39
C THR A 94 -7.10 -7.71 7.55
N GLY A 95 -6.80 -6.41 7.54
CA GLY A 95 -7.33 -5.46 8.53
C GLY A 95 -8.80 -5.12 8.31
N GLY A 96 -9.35 -4.32 9.23
CA GLY A 96 -10.77 -3.96 9.26
C GLY A 96 -11.12 -2.67 8.51
N ASN A 97 -10.15 -2.03 7.85
CA ASN A 97 -10.34 -0.74 7.19
C ASN A 97 -10.46 -0.89 5.67
N PRO A 98 -11.24 -0.04 4.99
CA PRO A 98 -11.28 0.00 3.53
C PRO A 98 -9.94 0.53 2.98
N SER A 99 -9.65 0.16 1.74
CA SER A 99 -8.50 0.67 1.00
C SER A 99 -8.86 1.94 0.24
N ASN A 100 -8.23 3.05 0.61
CA ASN A 100 -8.37 4.33 -0.07
C ASN A 100 -7.19 4.53 -1.02
N ILE A 101 -7.47 4.57 -2.32
CA ILE A 101 -6.48 4.72 -3.39
C ILE A 101 -6.69 6.09 -4.01
N PHE A 102 -5.94 7.08 -3.55
CA PHE A 102 -6.02 8.48 -3.97
C PHE A 102 -4.81 8.92 -4.79
N GLY A 103 -3.72 8.15 -4.78
CA GLY A 103 -2.53 8.38 -5.59
C GLY A 103 -2.36 7.39 -6.75
N THR A 104 -1.10 7.17 -7.13
CA THR A 104 -0.74 6.21 -8.18
C THR A 104 -0.49 4.83 -7.59
N LEU A 105 -1.24 3.83 -8.06
CA LEU A 105 -1.03 2.42 -7.78
C LEU A 105 -0.58 1.72 -9.07
N GLY A 106 0.58 1.08 -9.04
CA GLY A 106 1.15 0.45 -10.24
C GLY A 106 1.87 -0.87 -10.00
N VAL A 107 2.33 -1.44 -11.10
CA VAL A 107 3.22 -2.61 -11.13
C VAL A 107 4.47 -2.19 -11.92
N ASP A 108 5.65 -2.39 -11.35
CA ASP A 108 6.92 -2.14 -12.04
C ASP A 108 7.25 -3.33 -12.96
N GLY A 109 6.41 -3.51 -13.97
CA GLY A 109 6.41 -4.67 -14.86
C GLY A 109 5.07 -4.85 -15.56
N ALA A 110 4.80 -6.09 -15.99
CA ALA A 110 3.63 -6.44 -16.80
C ALA A 110 2.71 -7.49 -16.17
N ALA A 111 2.98 -7.91 -14.93
CA ALA A 111 2.11 -8.81 -14.20
C ALA A 111 0.72 -8.19 -13.99
N ASP A 112 -0.30 -9.06 -14.00
CA ASP A 112 -1.64 -8.72 -13.58
C ASP A 112 -1.64 -8.44 -12.06
N LEU A 113 -2.36 -7.41 -11.64
CA LEU A 113 -2.53 -7.06 -10.23
C LEU A 113 -3.94 -7.39 -9.75
N PHE A 114 -4.04 -8.28 -8.78
CA PHE A 114 -5.26 -8.63 -8.08
C PHE A 114 -5.20 -8.08 -6.65
N LEU A 115 -6.20 -7.30 -6.26
CA LEU A 115 -6.32 -6.73 -4.92
C LEU A 115 -7.69 -7.04 -4.32
N ILE A 116 -7.71 -7.69 -3.16
CA ILE A 116 -8.93 -7.86 -2.38
C ILE A 116 -8.88 -7.11 -1.05
N ASN A 117 -9.97 -6.43 -0.72
CA ASN A 117 -10.24 -5.91 0.61
C ASN A 117 -11.74 -6.07 0.91
N PRO A 118 -12.14 -6.99 1.80
CA PRO A 118 -13.54 -7.22 2.15
C PRO A 118 -14.27 -5.97 2.68
N ASN A 119 -13.53 -5.01 3.25
CA ASN A 119 -14.09 -3.78 3.81
C ASN A 119 -14.34 -2.69 2.76
N GLY A 120 -13.89 -2.89 1.52
CA GLY A 120 -14.11 -1.97 0.42
C GLY A 120 -12.82 -1.39 -0.17
N LEU A 121 -12.96 -0.90 -1.41
CA LEU A 121 -11.92 -0.23 -2.18
C LEU A 121 -12.52 1.07 -2.72
N VAL A 122 -11.89 2.20 -2.41
CA VAL A 122 -12.32 3.54 -2.81
C VAL A 122 -11.22 4.16 -3.65
N PHE A 123 -11.53 4.48 -4.91
CA PHE A 123 -10.62 5.20 -5.79
C PHE A 123 -11.01 6.68 -5.83
N GLY A 124 -10.05 7.55 -5.54
CA GLY A 124 -10.22 9.00 -5.59
C GLY A 124 -10.29 9.53 -7.03
N GLU A 125 -10.67 10.80 -7.15
CA GLU A 125 -10.77 11.48 -8.45
C GLU A 125 -9.41 11.54 -9.18
N ASP A 126 -8.33 11.72 -8.42
CA ASP A 126 -6.95 11.81 -8.94
C ASP A 126 -6.20 10.46 -8.92
N ALA A 127 -6.89 9.36 -8.63
CA ALA A 127 -6.27 8.04 -8.56
C ALA A 127 -5.79 7.59 -9.94
N VAL A 128 -4.55 7.09 -10.01
CA VAL A 128 -3.96 6.58 -11.25
C VAL A 128 -3.63 5.10 -11.10
N LEU A 129 -4.12 4.30 -12.04
CA LEU A 129 -3.70 2.91 -12.21
C LEU A 129 -2.61 2.86 -13.29
N ASP A 130 -1.37 2.59 -12.87
CA ASP A 130 -0.21 2.45 -13.77
C ASP A 130 0.21 0.98 -13.84
N VAL A 131 -0.65 0.18 -14.48
CA VAL A 131 -0.52 -1.27 -14.61
C VAL A 131 -0.49 -1.62 -16.10
N GLN A 132 0.58 -2.27 -16.56
CA GLN A 132 0.69 -2.70 -17.97
C GLN A 132 -0.10 -3.99 -18.25
N GLY A 133 -0.24 -4.85 -17.24
CA GLY A 133 -1.13 -6.01 -17.27
C GLY A 133 -2.58 -5.62 -16.97
N SER A 134 -3.34 -6.58 -16.48
CA SER A 134 -4.71 -6.40 -16.04
C SER A 134 -4.77 -5.95 -14.58
N PHE A 135 -5.80 -5.20 -14.22
CA PHE A 135 -6.09 -4.86 -12.83
C PHE A 135 -7.44 -5.43 -12.41
N TYR A 136 -7.45 -6.14 -11.29
CA TYR A 136 -8.64 -6.72 -10.68
C TYR A 136 -8.73 -6.27 -9.22
N ALA A 137 -9.87 -5.68 -8.87
CA ALA A 137 -10.15 -5.23 -7.52
C ALA A 137 -11.50 -5.80 -7.07
N SER A 138 -11.57 -6.35 -5.86
CA SER A 138 -12.80 -6.97 -5.36
C SER A 138 -12.93 -6.86 -3.84
N THR A 139 -14.16 -6.89 -3.36
CA THR A 139 -14.48 -7.03 -1.92
C THR A 139 -14.66 -8.49 -1.52
N ALA A 140 -14.19 -9.43 -2.33
CA ALA A 140 -14.24 -10.85 -2.00
C ALA A 140 -13.43 -11.15 -0.73
N GLU A 141 -13.87 -12.17 0.00
CA GLU A 141 -13.22 -12.61 1.22
C GLU A 141 -11.94 -13.42 0.97
N ALA A 142 -11.79 -14.00 -0.23
CA ALA A 142 -10.65 -14.83 -0.55
C ALA A 142 -10.43 -15.02 -2.06
N PHE A 143 -9.22 -15.41 -2.44
CA PHE A 143 -8.93 -16.01 -3.73
C PHE A 143 -9.03 -17.55 -3.64
N PRO A 144 -9.85 -18.22 -4.46
CA PRO A 144 -9.79 -19.67 -4.59
C PRO A 144 -8.56 -20.08 -5.41
N LEU A 145 -7.76 -21.01 -4.92
CA LEU A 145 -6.50 -21.46 -5.52
C LEU A 145 -6.56 -22.95 -5.89
N GLY A 146 -7.54 -23.35 -6.71
CA GLY A 146 -7.80 -24.76 -6.98
C GLY A 146 -8.25 -25.48 -5.72
N ASP A 147 -7.37 -26.30 -5.15
CA ASP A 147 -7.61 -27.02 -3.87
C ASP A 147 -7.28 -26.17 -2.62
N GLY A 148 -6.68 -24.99 -2.82
CA GLY A 148 -6.31 -24.05 -1.77
C GLY A 148 -7.18 -22.79 -1.72
N VAL A 149 -6.88 -21.93 -0.76
CA VAL A 149 -7.54 -20.62 -0.59
C VAL A 149 -6.54 -19.61 -0.05
N TYR A 150 -6.61 -18.38 -0.54
CA TYR A 150 -5.90 -17.24 0.03
C TYR A 150 -6.90 -16.23 0.58
N SER A 151 -7.18 -16.33 1.89
CA SER A 151 -8.29 -15.65 2.55
C SER A 151 -7.89 -14.34 3.22
N ALA A 152 -8.61 -13.27 2.95
CA ALA A 152 -8.47 -11.98 3.63
C ALA A 152 -9.11 -11.99 5.03
N THR A 153 -10.23 -12.71 5.21
CA THR A 153 -10.99 -12.74 6.48
C THR A 153 -10.50 -13.82 7.45
N GLU A 154 -9.91 -14.89 6.92
CA GLU A 154 -9.37 -16.02 7.69
C GLU A 154 -7.92 -16.32 7.26
N PRO A 155 -6.98 -15.37 7.44
CA PRO A 155 -5.64 -15.48 6.86
C PRO A 155 -4.84 -16.68 7.35
N GLU A 156 -5.05 -17.10 8.59
CA GLU A 156 -4.41 -18.28 9.21
C GLU A 156 -4.87 -19.61 8.60
N GLN A 157 -6.02 -19.64 7.92
CA GLN A 157 -6.54 -20.83 7.23
C GLN A 157 -6.08 -20.91 5.77
N SER A 158 -5.23 -19.98 5.34
CA SER A 158 -4.83 -19.91 3.93
C SER A 158 -3.86 -21.03 3.55
N SER A 159 -4.06 -21.57 2.36
CA SER A 159 -3.19 -22.56 1.72
C SER A 159 -2.81 -22.06 0.34
N LEU A 160 -1.53 -21.71 0.18
CA LEU A 160 -0.95 -21.18 -1.06
C LEU A 160 -0.44 -22.28 -2.00
N LEU A 161 -0.68 -23.55 -1.68
CA LEU A 161 -0.19 -24.67 -2.49
C LEU A 161 -0.84 -24.61 -3.87
N THR A 162 -0.01 -24.42 -4.89
CA THR A 162 -0.35 -24.68 -6.28
C THR A 162 0.39 -25.95 -6.64
N VAL A 163 -0.36 -26.95 -7.13
CA VAL A 163 0.14 -28.26 -7.60
C VAL A 163 1.15 -28.08 -8.73
#